data_AF-A0A6I8M809-F1
#
_entry.id   AF-A0A6I8M809-F1
#
_cell.length_a   1.000
_cell.length_b   1.000
_cell.length_c   1.000
_cell.angle_alpha   90.00
_cell.angle_beta   90.00
_cell.angle_gamma   90.00
#
_symmetry.space_group_name_H-M   'P 1'
#
loop_
_entity.id
_entity.type
_entity.pdbx_description
1 polymer ?
#
loop_
_entity_poly.entity_id
_entity_poly.type
_entity_poly.pdbx_seq_one_letter_code
_entity_poly.pdbx_strand_id
1 'polypeptide(L)'
;MQKKYLTEELTNEQLSCKYANEADMLNVVIFNKIAKEWRKENPNLKGNLRDYLSINELLVLANMENYNAIMIEKNISQKNRMIEIRNQARSQLLSLEELNNRSIKRLDNK
;
A
#
# COMPACT_ATOMS: atom_id res chain seq x y z
N MET A 1 11.49 10.85 -0.39
CA MET A 1 11.11 10.82 -1.84
C MET A 1 9.77 10.09 -1.88
N GLN A 2 8.67 10.79 -2.13
CA GLN A 2 7.35 10.15 -2.19
C GLN A 2 7.36 9.06 -3.26
N LYS A 3 7.03 7.83 -2.88
CA LYS A 3 7.04 6.70 -3.80
C LYS A 3 5.92 6.87 -4.83
N LYS A 4 6.30 6.86 -6.12
CA LYS A 4 5.43 7.18 -7.28
C LYS A 4 4.10 6.42 -7.32
N TYR A 5 4.07 5.19 -6.81
CA TYR A 5 2.85 4.37 -6.84
C TYR A 5 1.76 4.81 -5.86
N LEU A 6 2.04 5.72 -4.92
CA LEU A 6 1.03 6.30 -4.04
C LEU A 6 0.67 7.74 -4.42
N THR A 7 1.26 8.35 -5.44
CA THR A 7 0.89 9.72 -5.83
C THR A 7 -0.29 9.77 -6.80
N GLU A 8 -0.48 8.72 -7.60
CA GLU A 8 -1.55 8.66 -8.62
C GLU A 8 -2.88 8.20 -8.03
N GLU A 9 -4.03 8.72 -8.49
CA GLU A 9 -5.32 8.14 -8.09
C GLU A 9 -5.54 6.75 -8.69
N LEU A 10 -6.42 5.96 -8.08
CA LEU A 10 -6.83 4.70 -8.69
C LEU A 10 -7.66 4.98 -9.94
N THR A 11 -7.32 4.30 -11.03
CA THR A 11 -8.09 4.38 -12.27
C THR A 11 -9.48 3.77 -12.09
N ASN A 12 -10.44 4.19 -12.92
CA ASN A 12 -11.77 3.58 -12.94
C ASN A 12 -11.73 2.09 -13.25
N GLU A 13 -10.77 1.66 -14.06
CA GLU A 13 -10.52 0.26 -14.41
C GLU A 13 -10.10 -0.55 -13.18
N GLN A 14 -9.16 -0.03 -12.39
CA GLN A 14 -8.76 -0.66 -11.12
C GLN A 14 -9.94 -0.72 -10.14
N LEU A 15 -10.66 0.39 -9.96
CA LEU A 15 -11.80 0.46 -9.03
C LEU A 15 -12.96 -0.49 -9.39
N SER A 16 -13.12 -0.79 -10.68
CA SER A 16 -14.20 -1.65 -11.20
C SER A 16 -13.76 -3.11 -11.40
N CYS A 17 -12.48 -3.41 -11.15
CA CYS A 17 -11.93 -4.75 -11.33
C CYS A 17 -12.50 -5.74 -10.30
N LYS A 18 -12.82 -6.96 -10.75
CA LYS A 18 -13.11 -8.09 -9.86
C LYS A 18 -11.81 -8.85 -9.61
N TYR A 19 -11.26 -8.68 -8.42
CA TYR A 19 -10.01 -9.32 -8.02
C TYR A 19 -10.21 -10.79 -7.68
N ALA A 20 -9.17 -11.60 -7.86
CA ALA A 20 -9.19 -13.02 -7.52
C ALA A 20 -9.31 -13.26 -6.01
N ASN A 21 -8.73 -12.37 -5.20
CA ASN A 21 -8.80 -12.38 -3.74
C ASN A 21 -8.52 -10.98 -3.17
N GLU A 22 -8.76 -10.81 -1.87
CA GLU A 22 -8.56 -9.54 -1.15
C GLU A 22 -7.08 -9.11 -1.10
N ALA A 23 -6.12 -10.04 -1.11
CA ALA A 23 -4.70 -9.70 -1.10
C ALA A 23 -4.25 -9.10 -2.45
N ASP A 24 -4.77 -9.59 -3.58
CA ASP A 24 -4.51 -9.02 -4.89
C ASP A 24 -5.13 -7.62 -5.04
N MET A 25 -6.33 -7.42 -4.49
CA MET A 25 -6.96 -6.09 -4.43
C MET A 25 -6.07 -5.12 -3.62
N LEU A 26 -5.64 -5.51 -2.42
CA LEU A 26 -4.78 -4.70 -1.56
C LEU A 26 -3.44 -4.36 -2.22
N ASN A 27 -2.83 -5.31 -2.95
CA ASN A 27 -1.60 -5.06 -3.69
C ASN A 27 -1.80 -3.95 -4.75
N VAL A 28 -2.93 -3.95 -5.46
CA VAL A 28 -3.24 -2.87 -6.41
C VAL A 28 -3.48 -1.55 -5.69
N VAL A 29 -4.25 -1.56 -4.60
CA VAL A 29 -4.57 -0.35 -3.84
C VAL A 29 -3.32 0.35 -3.30
N ILE A 30 -2.31 -0.41 -2.89
CA ILE A 30 -1.10 0.15 -2.27
C ILE A 30 0.03 0.34 -3.29
N PHE A 31 0.19 -0.57 -4.26
CA PHE A 31 1.36 -0.62 -5.15
C PHE A 31 1.06 -0.43 -6.64
N ASN A 32 -0.21 -0.20 -7.01
CA ASN A 32 -0.69 -0.08 -8.39
C ASN A 32 -0.43 -1.32 -9.27
N LYS A 33 -0.17 -2.49 -8.66
CA LYS A 33 0.15 -3.72 -9.40
C LYS A 33 -0.33 -4.96 -8.67
N ILE A 34 -0.72 -5.98 -9.42
CA ILE A 34 -0.95 -7.32 -8.86
C ILE A 34 0.35 -8.10 -8.73
N ALA A 35 0.34 -9.18 -7.93
CA ALA A 35 1.53 -10.02 -7.71
C ALA A 35 2.12 -10.58 -9.01
N LYS A 36 1.27 -10.94 -9.98
CA LYS A 36 1.68 -11.44 -11.29
C LYS A 36 2.45 -10.40 -12.12
N GLU A 37 1.99 -9.15 -12.11
CA GLU A 37 2.64 -8.04 -12.82
C GLU A 37 4.00 -7.75 -12.18
N TRP A 38 4.06 -7.68 -10.85
CA TRP A 38 5.32 -7.51 -10.14
C TRP A 38 6.33 -8.62 -10.48
N ARG A 39 5.88 -9.88 -10.54
CA ARG A 39 6.73 -11.02 -10.92
C ARG A 39 7.25 -10.89 -12.35
N LYS A 40 6.40 -10.44 -13.29
CA LYS A 40 6.76 -10.21 -14.69
C LYS A 40 7.79 -9.08 -14.85
N GLU A 41 7.66 -8.01 -14.07
CA GLU A 41 8.60 -6.88 -14.05
C GLU A 41 9.93 -7.24 -13.37
N ASN A 42 9.93 -8.24 -12.48
CA ASN A 42 11.09 -8.61 -11.66
C ASN A 42 11.46 -10.10 -11.85
N PRO A 43 11.78 -10.55 -13.07
CA PRO A 43 12.00 -11.97 -13.37
C PRO A 43 13.23 -12.55 -12.66
N ASN A 44 14.23 -11.70 -12.38
CA ASN A 44 15.50 -12.10 -11.77
C ASN A 44 15.50 -12.01 -10.24
N LEU A 45 14.45 -11.44 -9.64
CA LEU A 45 14.31 -11.37 -8.18
C LEU A 45 13.77 -12.68 -7.63
N LYS A 46 14.25 -13.10 -6.46
CA LYS A 46 13.75 -14.27 -5.73
C LYS A 46 12.68 -13.82 -4.74
N GLY A 47 11.64 -14.62 -4.52
CA GLY A 47 10.55 -14.25 -3.62
C GLY A 47 9.45 -13.42 -4.30
N ASN A 48 8.72 -12.65 -3.51
CA ASN A 48 7.55 -11.86 -3.89
C ASN A 48 7.71 -10.38 -3.49
N LEU A 49 6.74 -9.54 -3.90
CA LEU A 49 6.73 -8.09 -3.62
C LEU A 49 7.04 -7.73 -2.16
N ARG A 50 6.48 -8.47 -1.19
CA ARG A 50 6.62 -8.16 0.24
C ARG A 50 8.06 -8.30 0.73
N ASP A 51 8.85 -9.19 0.13
CA ASP A 51 10.26 -9.41 0.50
C ASP A 51 11.14 -8.19 0.18
N TYR A 52 10.63 -7.26 -0.63
CA TYR A 52 11.33 -6.05 -1.07
C TYR A 52 10.72 -4.76 -0.51
N LEU A 53 9.77 -4.87 0.42
CA LEU A 53 9.18 -3.72 1.12
C LEU A 53 10.01 -3.35 2.36
N SER A 54 10.07 -2.04 2.67
CA SER A 54 10.62 -1.59 3.94
C SER A 54 9.73 -1.97 5.12
N ILE A 55 10.28 -1.96 6.34
CA ILE A 55 9.52 -2.25 7.58
C ILE A 55 8.28 -1.35 7.69
N ASN A 56 8.41 -0.06 7.37
CA ASN A 56 7.29 0.88 7.41
C ASN A 56 6.18 0.51 6.42
N GLU A 57 6.54 -0.03 5.26
CA GLU A 57 5.57 -0.45 4.24
C GLU A 57 4.88 -1.75 4.60
N LEU A 58 5.63 -2.70 5.19
CA LEU A 58 5.06 -3.92 5.74
C LEU A 58 4.08 -3.60 6.86
N LEU A 59 4.43 -2.65 7.74
CA LEU A 59 3.54 -2.18 8.80
C LEU A 59 2.25 -1.57 8.23
N VAL A 60 2.36 -0.65 7.27
CA VAL A 60 1.19 -0.03 6.65
C VAL A 60 0.35 -1.05 5.91
N LEU A 61 0.95 -2.00 5.19
CA LEU A 61 0.24 -3.10 4.54
C LEU A 61 -0.54 -3.95 5.55
N ALA A 62 0.07 -4.35 6.67
CA ALA A 62 -0.61 -5.10 7.73
C ALA A 62 -1.77 -4.31 8.35
N ASN A 63 -1.59 -3.00 8.56
CA ASN A 63 -2.67 -2.13 9.00
C ASN A 63 -3.82 -2.09 7.97
N MET A 64 -3.51 -2.00 6.68
CA MET A 64 -4.52 -1.98 5.62
C MET A 64 -5.27 -3.30 5.48
N GLU A 65 -4.60 -4.44 5.70
CA GLU A 65 -5.25 -5.75 5.79
C GLU A 65 -6.30 -5.77 6.92
N ASN A 66 -5.98 -5.21 8.08
CA ASN A 66 -6.90 -5.11 9.21
C ASN A 66 -8.08 -4.14 8.93
N TYR A 67 -7.79 -2.93 8.42
CA TYR A 67 -8.82 -1.96 8.03
C TYR A 67 -9.79 -2.57 7.01
N ASN A 68 -9.25 -3.33 6.05
CA ASN A 68 -10.04 -4.00 5.05
C ASN A 68 -11.04 -4.99 5.65
N ALA A 69 -10.59 -5.82 6.60
CA ALA A 69 -11.45 -6.77 7.31
C ALA A 69 -12.61 -6.06 8.04
N ILE A 70 -12.31 -4.99 8.79
CA ILE A 70 -13.32 -4.19 9.50
C ILE A 70 -14.35 -3.59 8.53
N MET A 71 -13.89 -3.11 7.36
CA MET A 71 -14.81 -2.54 6.36
C MET A 71 -15.67 -3.59 5.66
N ILE A 72 -15.15 -4.81 5.48
CA ILE A 72 -15.93 -5.95 4.99
C ILE A 72 -17.05 -6.27 5.99
N GLU A 73 -16.75 -6.34 7.29
CA GLU A 73 -17.75 -6.56 8.35
C GLU A 73 -18.84 -5.47 8.33
N LYS A 74 -18.48 -4.24 7.99
CA LYS A 74 -19.40 -3.10 7.84
C LYS A 74 -20.13 -3.06 6.49
N ASN A 75 -20.01 -4.09 5.65
CA ASN A 75 -20.61 -4.16 4.31
C ASN A 75 -20.24 -2.98 3.39
N ILE A 76 -19.05 -2.42 3.54
CA ILE A 76 -18.58 -1.35 2.66
C ILE A 76 -18.19 -1.96 1.30
N SER A 77 -18.67 -1.34 0.21
CA SER A 77 -18.39 -1.79 -1.15
C SER A 77 -16.88 -1.81 -1.45
N GLN A 78 -16.42 -2.78 -2.26
CA GLN A 78 -15.01 -2.92 -2.62
C GLN A 78 -14.42 -1.58 -3.14
N LYS A 79 -15.13 -0.91 -4.05
CA LYS A 79 -14.70 0.40 -4.59
C LYS A 79 -14.44 1.42 -3.50
N ASN A 80 -15.36 1.55 -2.53
CA ASN A 80 -15.20 2.51 -1.44
C ASN A 80 -14.06 2.10 -0.49
N ARG A 81 -13.92 0.80 -0.21
CA ARG A 81 -12.79 0.27 0.57
C ARG A 81 -11.46 0.60 -0.08
N MET A 82 -11.33 0.39 -1.39
CA MET A 82 -10.10 0.67 -2.14
C MET A 82 -9.67 2.14 -2.04
N ILE A 83 -10.63 3.06 -2.17
CA ILE A 83 -10.37 4.50 -2.05
C ILE A 83 -9.91 4.84 -0.63
N GLU A 84 -10.64 4.36 0.38
CA GLU A 84 -10.32 4.65 1.79
C GLU A 84 -8.96 4.09 2.19
N ILE A 85 -8.69 2.82 1.85
CA ILE A 85 -7.39 2.18 2.12
C ILE A 85 -6.26 2.95 1.46
N ARG A 86 -6.43 3.40 0.21
CA ARG A 86 -5.38 4.18 -0.46
C ARG A 86 -5.09 5.48 0.28
N ASN A 87 -6.13 6.19 0.71
CA ASN A 87 -5.99 7.44 1.45
C ASN A 87 -5.31 7.22 2.81
N GLN A 88 -5.71 6.17 3.54
CA GLN A 88 -5.11 5.82 4.83
C GLN A 88 -3.66 5.38 4.69
N ALA A 89 -3.34 4.54 3.70
CA ALA A 89 -1.98 4.10 3.42
C ALA A 89 -1.05 5.29 3.10
N ARG A 90 -1.52 6.23 2.28
CA ARG A 90 -0.80 7.49 1.98
C ARG A 90 -0.53 8.28 3.25
N SER A 91 -1.56 8.52 4.06
CA SER A 91 -1.44 9.30 5.29
C SER A 91 -0.46 8.68 6.27
N GLN A 92 -0.53 7.36 6.49
CA GLN A 92 0.38 6.67 7.41
C GLN A 92 1.83 6.70 6.92
N LEU A 93 2.08 6.46 5.62
CA LEU A 93 3.43 6.49 5.08
C LEU A 93 4.06 7.88 5.15
N LEU A 94 3.29 8.94 4.87
CA LEU A 94 3.76 10.32 5.01
C LEU A 94 4.08 10.65 6.48
N SER A 95 3.20 10.27 7.40
CA SER A 95 3.42 10.48 8.84
C SER A 95 4.69 9.78 9.32
N LEU A 96 4.94 8.55 8.86
CA LEU A 96 6.16 7.80 9.19
C LEU A 96 7.42 8.41 8.58
N GLU A 97 7.36 8.91 7.33
CA GLU A 97 8.49 9.62 6.70
C GLU A 97 8.82 10.90 7.48
N GLU A 98 7.82 11.68 7.89
CA GLU A 98 8.01 12.88 8.70
C GLU A 98 8.58 12.60 10.08
N LEU A 99 8.16 11.51 10.73
CA LEU A 99 8.72 11.09 12.03
C LEU A 99 10.19 10.66 11.91
N ASN A 100 10.53 9.95 10.84
CA ASN A 100 11.91 9.56 10.56
C ASN A 100 12.79 10.80 10.30
N ASN A 101 12.31 11.74 9.48
CA ASN A 101 13.04 12.99 9.18
C ASN A 101 13.27 13.84 10.44
N ARG A 102 12.28 13.93 11.33
CA ARG A 102 12.43 14.62 12.62
C ARG A 102 13.44 13.91 13.53
N SER A 103 13.45 12.59 13.54
CA SER A 103 14.41 11.80 14.32
C SER A 103 15.85 12.02 13.84
N ILE A 104 16.08 12.04 12.53
CA ILE A 104 17.40 12.30 11.93
C ILE A 104 17.90 13.71 12.29
N LYS A 105 17.05 14.74 12.12
CA LYS A 105 17.41 16.12 12.49
C LYS A 105 17.82 16.30 13.96
N ARG A 106 17.32 15.46 14.86
CA ARG A 106 17.71 15.47 16.28
C ARG A 106 19.07 14.84 16.53
N LEU A 107 19.52 13.94 15.67
CA LEU A 107 20.84 13.32 15.76
C LEU A 107 21.94 14.25 15.24
N ASP A 108 21.65 15.03 14.18
CA ASP A 108 22.60 15.99 13.60
C ASP A 108 22.87 17.22 14.49
N ASN A 109 21.98 17.51 15.45
CA ASN A 109 22.11 18.61 16.41
C ASN A 109 22.87 18.22 17.70
N LYS A 110 23.65 17.13 17.67
CA LYS A 110 24.57 16.71 18.73
C LYS A 110 26.00 16.71 18.22
#